data_AF-F4RXI3-F1
#
_entry.id   AF-F4RXI3-F1
#
_cell.length_a   1.000
_cell.length_b   1.000
_cell.length_c   1.000
_cell.angle_alpha   90.00
_cell.angle_beta   90.00
_cell.angle_gamma   90.00
#
_symmetry.space_group_name_H-M   'P 1'
#
loop_
_entity.id
_entity.type
_entity.pdbx_description
1 polymer ?
#
loop_
_entity_poly.entity_id
_entity_poly.type
_entity_poly.pdbx_seq_one_letter_code
_entity_poly.pdbx_strand_id
1 'polypeptide(L)'
;MLRADSDDDIGSEVVRKRHKADDNSATDLAQLRAYFLPPVHRHDDDQTKAPLSYACRFCHRGEKDPVRVSLSNLTGNLQSHRDGYTAVGRSDKGCPGRLKAKEDKSLGVPLSVAERRFNEKKKLGPLDGFVTTTPGAKFNNVTFNQMACTWL
;
A
#
# COMPACT_ATOMS: atom_id res chain seq x y z
N MET A 1 42.00 -39.61 7.00
CA MET A 1 40.64 -39.05 6.82
C MET A 1 40.80 -37.58 6.43
N LEU A 2 40.47 -37.26 5.19
CA LEU A 2 40.66 -35.95 4.55
C LEU A 2 39.57 -34.97 5.01
N ARG A 3 39.98 -33.74 5.33
CA ARG A 3 39.10 -32.58 5.57
C ARG A 3 38.56 -32.09 4.23
N ALA A 4 37.28 -31.74 4.18
CA ALA A 4 36.68 -30.99 3.09
C ALA A 4 35.97 -29.77 3.70
N ASP A 5 36.63 -28.61 3.62
CA ASP A 5 35.97 -27.30 3.66
C ASP A 5 35.65 -26.97 2.20
N SER A 6 34.36 -26.72 1.89
CA SER A 6 33.94 -26.19 0.59
C SER A 6 32.77 -25.24 0.84
N ASP A 7 33.11 -23.98 1.07
CA ASP A 7 32.20 -22.84 1.03
C ASP A 7 32.14 -22.33 -0.42
N ASP A 8 31.00 -22.50 -1.09
CA ASP A 8 30.67 -21.84 -2.35
C ASP A 8 29.20 -21.41 -2.34
N ASP A 9 28.90 -20.31 -1.64
CA ASP A 9 27.63 -19.58 -1.76
C ASP A 9 27.70 -18.63 -2.96
N ILE A 10 27.32 -19.14 -4.14
CA ILE A 10 27.17 -18.33 -5.36
C ILE A 10 25.77 -17.70 -5.37
N GLY A 11 25.77 -16.39 -5.13
CA GLY A 11 24.75 -15.38 -5.42
C GLY A 11 23.39 -15.84 -5.93
N SER A 12 22.38 -15.77 -5.07
CA SER A 12 20.98 -15.73 -5.51
C SER A 12 20.72 -14.39 -6.21
N GLU A 13 20.93 -14.38 -7.52
CA GLU A 13 20.48 -13.30 -8.39
C GLU A 13 18.94 -13.33 -8.38
N VAL A 14 18.34 -12.50 -7.51
CA VAL A 14 16.88 -12.34 -7.46
C VAL A 14 16.46 -11.63 -8.74
N VAL A 15 16.26 -12.42 -9.80
CA VAL A 15 15.56 -12.01 -11.01
C VAL A 15 14.16 -11.60 -10.56
N ARG A 16 13.98 -10.28 -10.39
CA ARG A 16 12.68 -9.68 -10.13
C ARG A 16 11.80 -10.00 -11.34
N LYS A 17 10.97 -11.03 -11.22
CA LYS A 17 9.94 -11.35 -12.21
C LYS A 17 9.19 -10.05 -12.50
N ARG A 18 9.22 -9.58 -13.75
CA ARG A 18 8.36 -8.48 -14.18
C ARG A 18 6.93 -8.96 -13.99
N HIS A 19 6.27 -8.47 -12.94
CA HIS A 19 4.84 -8.65 -12.78
C HIS A 19 4.19 -8.05 -14.03
N LYS A 20 3.46 -8.87 -14.79
CA LYS A 20 2.56 -8.34 -15.83
C LYS A 20 1.70 -7.26 -15.17
N ALA A 21 1.57 -6.11 -15.81
CA ALA A 21 0.65 -5.09 -15.35
C ALA A 21 -0.74 -5.74 -15.27
N ASP A 22 -1.24 -5.93 -14.04
CA ASP A 22 -2.57 -6.46 -13.79
C ASP A 22 -3.59 -5.49 -14.43
N ASP A 23 -4.62 -5.98 -15.11
CA ASP A 23 -5.71 -5.15 -15.65
C ASP A 23 -6.37 -4.28 -14.57
N ASN A 24 -6.30 -4.70 -13.30
CA ASN A 24 -6.71 -3.91 -12.14
C ASN A 24 -5.89 -2.61 -11.99
N SER A 25 -4.62 -2.61 -12.40
CA SER A 25 -3.74 -1.43 -12.31
C SER A 25 -4.13 -0.34 -13.31
N ALA A 26 -4.53 -0.72 -14.53
CA ALA A 26 -4.99 0.25 -15.54
C ALA A 26 -6.31 0.90 -15.12
N THR A 27 -7.21 0.10 -14.55
CA THR A 27 -8.50 0.57 -14.02
C THR A 27 -8.30 1.50 -12.82
N ASP A 28 -7.42 1.14 -11.88
CA ASP A 28 -7.09 2.02 -10.74
C ASP A 28 -6.49 3.34 -11.20
N LEU A 29 -5.59 3.31 -12.20
CA LEU A 29 -5.02 4.54 -12.77
C LEU A 29 -6.07 5.44 -13.42
N ALA A 30 -7.05 4.86 -14.13
CA ALA A 30 -8.15 5.61 -14.72
C ALA A 30 -9.05 6.24 -13.63
N GLN A 31 -9.41 5.46 -12.60
CA GLN A 31 -10.18 5.95 -11.45
C GLN A 31 -9.44 7.02 -10.67
N LEU A 32 -8.12 6.85 -10.50
CA LEU A 32 -7.25 7.82 -9.85
C LEU A 32 -7.26 9.12 -10.63
N ARG A 33 -7.06 9.08 -11.95
CA ARG A 33 -7.11 10.28 -12.79
C ARG A 33 -8.49 10.96 -12.75
N ALA A 34 -9.57 10.19 -12.76
CA ALA A 34 -10.93 10.74 -12.66
C ALA A 34 -11.22 11.45 -11.33
N TYR A 35 -10.48 11.13 -10.26
CA TYR A 35 -10.59 11.76 -8.94
C TYR A 35 -10.04 13.19 -8.89
N PHE A 36 -9.16 13.54 -9.84
CA PHE A 36 -8.51 14.84 -9.92
C PHE A 36 -8.95 15.59 -11.18
N LEU A 37 -8.84 16.92 -11.14
CA LEU A 37 -8.93 17.77 -12.31
C LEU A 37 -7.66 17.62 -13.17
N PRO A 38 -7.70 18.06 -14.44
CA PRO A 38 -6.51 18.13 -15.27
C PRO A 38 -5.36 18.88 -14.58
N PRO A 39 -4.11 18.45 -14.79
CA PRO A 39 -2.96 19.07 -14.14
C PRO A 39 -2.75 20.50 -14.62
N VAL A 40 -2.29 21.34 -13.70
CA VAL A 40 -2.01 22.76 -13.95
C VAL A 40 -0.58 23.11 -13.52
N HIS A 41 0.01 24.11 -14.18
CA HIS A 41 1.23 24.74 -13.71
C HIS A 41 0.92 25.63 -12.51
N ARG A 42 1.73 25.53 -11.46
CA ARG A 42 1.75 26.56 -10.42
C ARG A 42 2.50 27.79 -10.94
N HIS A 43 2.33 28.91 -10.26
CA HIS A 43 3.00 30.18 -10.59
C HIS A 43 4.52 30.03 -10.75
N ASP A 44 5.15 29.22 -9.88
CA ASP A 44 6.61 29.04 -9.86
C ASP A 44 7.08 27.84 -10.70
N ASP A 45 6.19 27.19 -11.46
CA ASP A 45 6.55 26.05 -12.30
C ASP A 45 7.15 26.51 -13.65
N ASP A 46 8.07 25.70 -14.17
CA ASP A 46 8.59 25.86 -15.52
C ASP A 46 7.51 25.52 -16.55
N GLN A 47 7.01 26.54 -17.25
CA GLN A 47 5.94 26.42 -18.24
C GLN A 47 6.32 25.62 -19.49
N THR A 48 7.61 25.38 -19.73
CA THR A 48 8.08 24.55 -20.86
C THR A 48 7.90 23.05 -20.60
N LYS A 49 7.70 22.66 -19.34
CA LYS A 49 7.56 21.25 -18.93
C LYS A 49 6.10 20.88 -18.73
N ALA A 50 5.83 19.59 -18.61
CA ALA A 50 4.50 19.10 -18.28
C ALA A 50 4.06 19.56 -16.88
N PRO A 51 2.78 19.93 -16.67
CA PRO A 51 2.27 20.31 -15.37
C PRO A 51 2.24 19.11 -14.40
N LEU A 52 2.59 19.36 -13.14
CA LEU A 52 2.72 18.32 -12.10
C LEU A 52 1.78 18.52 -10.91
N SER A 53 0.89 19.52 -10.96
CA SER A 53 0.00 19.85 -9.84
C SER A 53 -1.43 19.49 -10.20
N TYR A 54 -2.06 18.63 -9.39
CA TYR A 54 -3.39 18.09 -9.63
C TYR A 54 -4.38 18.56 -8.56
N ALA A 55 -5.39 19.32 -8.96
CA ALA A 55 -6.45 19.74 -8.05
C ALA A 55 -7.41 18.57 -7.77
N CYS A 56 -7.73 18.33 -6.49
CA CYS A 56 -8.76 17.35 -6.11
C CYS A 56 -10.16 17.88 -6.44
N ARG A 57 -11.01 17.06 -7.05
CA ARG A 57 -12.40 17.43 -7.40
C ARG A 57 -13.33 17.54 -6.20
N PHE A 58 -13.02 16.85 -5.11
CA PHE A 58 -13.97 16.62 -4.02
C PHE A 58 -13.65 17.35 -2.72
N CYS A 59 -12.44 17.88 -2.55
CA CYS A 59 -12.04 18.60 -1.34
C CYS A 59 -11.55 20.02 -1.64
N HIS A 60 -11.83 20.95 -0.73
CA HIS A 60 -11.44 22.36 -0.84
C HIS A 60 -9.93 22.58 -0.90
N ARG A 61 -9.13 21.59 -0.48
CA ARG A 61 -7.68 21.63 -0.61
C ARG A 61 -7.28 21.60 -2.09
N GLY A 62 -8.03 20.94 -2.97
CA GLY A 62 -7.66 20.78 -4.37
C GLY A 62 -7.44 22.09 -5.12
N GLU A 63 -8.25 23.11 -4.85
CA GLU A 63 -8.16 24.41 -5.51
C GLU A 63 -7.06 25.30 -4.91
N LYS A 64 -6.93 25.31 -3.57
CA LYS A 64 -5.95 26.16 -2.86
C LYS A 64 -4.55 25.57 -2.80
N ASP A 65 -4.46 24.24 -2.76
CA ASP A 65 -3.24 23.47 -2.56
C ASP A 65 -3.31 22.16 -3.35
N PRO A 66 -3.11 22.22 -4.68
CA PRO A 66 -3.17 21.05 -5.54
C PRO A 66 -2.09 20.04 -5.17
N VAL A 67 -2.41 18.76 -5.32
CA VAL A 67 -1.48 17.66 -5.03
C VAL A 67 -0.37 17.65 -6.07
N ARG A 68 0.86 17.93 -5.63
CA ARG A 68 2.04 17.90 -6.49
C ARG A 68 2.58 16.49 -6.61
N VAL A 69 2.92 16.07 -7.82
CA VAL A 69 3.56 14.77 -8.09
C VAL A 69 5.05 14.94 -8.38
N SER A 70 5.82 13.88 -8.18
CA SER A 70 7.24 13.84 -8.57
C SER A 70 7.37 13.31 -9.99
N LEU A 71 8.36 13.77 -10.74
CA LEU A 71 8.71 13.18 -12.04
C LEU A 71 9.10 11.70 -11.92
N SER A 72 9.66 11.30 -10.77
CA SER A 72 10.00 9.89 -10.49
C SER A 72 8.80 9.04 -10.08
N ASN A 73 7.71 9.65 -9.62
CA ASN A 73 6.49 8.96 -9.23
C ASN A 73 5.26 9.87 -9.39
N LEU A 74 4.55 9.64 -10.50
CA LEU A 74 3.41 10.45 -10.93
C LEU A 74 2.10 10.12 -10.20
N THR A 75 2.04 9.04 -9.41
CA THR A 75 0.78 8.53 -8.83
C THR A 75 0.80 8.44 -7.32
N GLY A 76 1.97 8.25 -6.69
CA GLY A 76 2.06 7.97 -5.26
C GLY A 76 1.43 9.05 -4.37
N ASN A 77 1.65 10.32 -4.68
CA ASN A 77 1.04 11.43 -3.93
C ASN A 77 -0.46 11.53 -4.18
N LEU A 78 -0.92 11.26 -5.40
CA LEU A 78 -2.34 11.23 -5.75
C LEU A 78 -3.06 10.10 -5.01
N GLN A 79 -2.48 8.90 -5.00
CA GLN A 79 -3.00 7.73 -4.28
C GLN A 79 -3.02 7.99 -2.77
N SER A 80 -1.93 8.53 -2.22
CA SER A 80 -1.86 8.85 -0.78
C SER A 80 -2.89 9.91 -0.38
N HIS A 81 -3.15 10.90 -1.24
CA HIS A 81 -4.24 11.84 -1.03
C HIS A 81 -5.61 11.18 -1.10
N ARG A 82 -5.87 10.34 -2.11
CA ARG A 82 -7.17 9.66 -2.30
C ARG A 82 -7.47 8.69 -1.16
N ASP A 83 -6.53 7.79 -0.87
CA ASP A 83 -6.74 6.59 -0.05
C ASP A 83 -6.17 6.73 1.38
N GLY A 84 -5.21 7.64 1.58
CA GLY A 84 -4.48 7.80 2.83
C GLY A 84 -3.07 7.23 2.76
N TYR A 85 -2.23 7.62 3.72
CA TYR A 85 -0.85 7.16 3.80
C TYR A 85 -0.77 5.79 4.48
N THR A 86 0.08 4.91 3.94
CA THR A 86 0.44 3.63 4.58
C THR A 86 1.50 3.79 5.67
N ALA A 87 2.29 4.86 5.62
CA ALA A 87 3.32 5.12 6.63
C ALA A 87 2.72 5.40 8.01
N VAL A 88 3.36 4.86 9.05
CA VAL A 88 3.00 5.11 10.45
C VAL A 88 3.25 6.59 10.79
N GLY A 89 2.38 7.18 11.61
CA GLY A 89 2.45 8.60 11.99
C GLY A 89 1.93 9.58 10.93
N ARG A 90 1.44 9.09 9.78
CA ARG A 90 0.71 9.88 8.78
C ARG A 90 -0.77 9.52 8.80
N SER A 91 -1.61 10.43 8.28
CA SER A 91 -3.06 10.20 8.22
C SER A 91 -3.40 9.11 7.21
N ASP A 92 -4.09 8.07 7.69
CA ASP A 92 -4.54 6.91 6.90
C ASP A 92 -5.98 7.06 6.36
N LYS A 93 -6.63 8.19 6.65
CA LYS A 93 -8.02 8.45 6.24
C LYS A 93 -8.15 8.91 4.78
N GLY A 94 -7.08 9.44 4.19
CA GLY A 94 -7.09 9.96 2.83
C GLY A 94 -7.85 11.29 2.69
N CYS A 95 -8.50 11.47 1.55
CA CYS A 95 -9.08 12.74 1.13
C CYS A 95 -10.27 13.11 2.02
N PRO A 96 -10.36 14.34 2.56
CA PRO A 96 -11.53 14.78 3.32
C PRO A 96 -12.83 14.77 2.49
N GLY A 97 -12.72 14.96 1.17
CA GLY A 97 -13.83 14.94 0.22
C GLY A 97 -14.28 13.54 -0.19
N ARG A 98 -13.72 12.48 0.39
CA ARG A 98 -13.95 11.10 -0.07
C ARG A 98 -15.41 10.65 0.02
N LEU A 99 -16.19 11.16 0.98
CA LEU A 99 -17.62 10.86 1.06
C LEU A 99 -18.38 11.36 -0.17
N LYS A 100 -18.11 12.59 -0.61
CA LYS A 100 -18.66 13.16 -1.85
C LYS A 100 -18.22 12.35 -3.07
N ALA A 101 -16.97 11.88 -3.07
CA ALA A 101 -16.48 11.05 -4.16
C ALA A 101 -17.20 9.69 -4.25
N LYS A 102 -17.62 9.11 -3.12
CA LYS A 102 -18.41 7.86 -3.09
C LYS A 102 -19.85 8.05 -3.59
N GLU A 103 -20.39 9.27 -3.53
CA GLU A 103 -21.72 9.60 -4.06
C GLU A 103 -21.72 9.65 -5.60
N ASP A 104 -20.56 9.92 -6.21
CA ASP A 104 -20.38 9.88 -7.64
C ASP A 104 -20.30 8.44 -8.14
N LYS A 105 -21.43 7.93 -8.66
CA LYS A 105 -21.57 6.54 -9.16
C LYS A 105 -20.59 6.20 -10.28
N SER A 106 -20.03 7.20 -10.97
CA SER A 106 -19.04 6.99 -12.03
C SER A 106 -17.65 6.68 -11.49
N LEU A 107 -17.37 7.04 -10.23
CA LEU A 107 -16.11 6.78 -9.57
C LEU A 107 -16.19 5.53 -8.69
N GLY A 108 -15.49 4.47 -9.11
CA GLY A 108 -15.21 3.32 -8.26
C GLY A 108 -14.18 3.67 -7.17
N VAL A 109 -14.58 4.41 -6.14
CA VAL A 109 -13.66 4.84 -5.07
C VAL A 109 -13.22 3.63 -4.23
N PRO A 110 -11.91 3.29 -4.17
CA PRO A 110 -11.43 2.15 -3.40
C PRO A 110 -11.47 2.43 -1.89
N LEU A 111 -11.28 1.39 -1.09
CA LEU A 111 -11.17 1.50 0.37
C LEU A 111 -9.97 2.35 0.79
N SER A 112 -10.15 3.20 1.81
CA SER A 112 -9.03 3.94 2.39
C SER A 112 -8.07 2.99 3.09
N VAL A 113 -6.86 3.46 3.37
CA VAL A 113 -5.90 2.69 4.17
C VAL A 113 -6.47 2.38 5.56
N ALA A 114 -7.14 3.34 6.19
CA ALA A 114 -7.83 3.11 7.46
C ALA A 114 -8.90 2.02 7.37
N GLU A 115 -9.74 2.04 6.33
CA GLU A 115 -10.78 1.02 6.11
C GLU A 115 -10.19 -0.36 5.81
N ARG A 116 -9.12 -0.42 4.98
CA ARG A 116 -8.40 -1.67 4.71
C ARG A 116 -7.84 -2.27 6.00
N ARG A 117 -7.13 -1.48 6.79
CA ARG A 117 -6.57 -1.91 8.08
C ARG A 117 -7.65 -2.39 9.03
N PHE A 118 -8.79 -1.71 9.08
CA PHE A 118 -9.92 -2.12 9.90
C PHE A 118 -10.51 -3.45 9.44
N ASN A 119 -10.66 -3.65 8.13
CA ASN A 119 -11.14 -4.91 7.56
C ASN A 119 -10.14 -6.06 7.75
N GLU A 120 -8.84 -5.81 7.64
CA GLU A 120 -7.80 -6.79 7.94
C GLU A 120 -7.84 -7.23 9.41
N LYS A 121 -7.98 -6.26 10.33
CA LYS A 121 -8.16 -6.57 11.77
C LYS A 121 -9.40 -7.41 12.05
N LYS A 122 -10.49 -7.24 11.29
CA LYS A 122 -11.70 -8.07 11.40
C LYS A 122 -11.53 -9.49 10.87
N LYS A 123 -10.63 -9.69 9.91
CA LYS A 123 -10.35 -11.01 9.32
C LYS A 123 -9.47 -11.87 10.24
N LEU A 124 -8.63 -11.24 11.06
CA LEU A 124 -7.89 -11.92 12.11
C LEU A 124 -8.87 -12.34 13.21
N GLY A 125 -9.11 -13.65 13.32
CA GLY A 125 -9.90 -14.20 14.42
C GLY A 125 -9.22 -13.99 15.79
N PRO A 126 -9.92 -14.24 16.92
CA PRO A 126 -9.39 -13.99 18.27
C PRO A 126 -8.03 -14.64 18.56
N LEU A 127 -7.70 -15.73 17.86
CA LEU A 127 -6.47 -16.52 18.04
C LEU A 127 -5.35 -16.13 17.05
N ASP A 128 -5.68 -15.46 15.95
CA ASP A 128 -4.72 -15.19 14.87
C ASP A 128 -3.71 -14.12 15.30
N GLY A 129 -4.15 -13.15 16.11
CA GLY A 129 -3.27 -12.21 16.79
C GLY A 129 -2.34 -12.87 17.82
N PHE A 130 -2.76 -13.93 18.50
CA PHE A 130 -1.93 -14.61 19.50
C PHE A 130 -0.80 -15.43 18.86
N VAL A 131 -1.09 -16.14 17.76
CA VAL A 131 -0.11 -16.97 17.05
C VAL A 131 0.90 -16.11 16.27
N THR A 132 0.47 -14.99 15.67
CA THR A 132 1.32 -14.16 14.81
C THR A 132 2.08 -13.05 15.55
N THR A 133 1.61 -12.58 16.70
CA THR A 133 2.25 -11.48 17.46
C THR A 133 3.33 -11.96 18.41
N THR A 134 3.48 -13.27 18.63
CA THR A 134 4.54 -13.83 19.48
C THR A 134 5.76 -14.12 18.60
N PRO A 135 6.79 -13.25 18.55
CA PRO A 135 7.96 -13.52 17.73
C PRO A 135 8.72 -14.68 18.37
N GLY A 136 8.82 -15.81 17.67
CA GLY A 136 9.67 -16.94 18.10
C GLY A 136 8.97 -18.12 18.77
N ALA A 137 7.65 -18.15 18.91
CA ALA A 137 6.94 -19.34 19.35
C ALA A 137 6.81 -20.37 18.21
N LYS A 138 7.95 -20.92 17.74
CA LYS A 138 7.90 -22.16 16.95
C LYS A 138 7.31 -23.24 17.86
N PHE A 139 6.26 -23.91 17.39
CA PHE A 139 5.66 -25.03 18.10
C PHE A 139 6.76 -26.07 18.44
N ASN A 140 6.97 -26.32 19.73
CA ASN A 140 8.05 -27.19 20.18
C ASN A 140 7.58 -28.66 20.16
N ASN A 141 7.92 -29.36 19.07
CA ASN A 141 7.60 -30.77 18.89
C ASN A 141 8.20 -31.66 20.00
N VAL A 142 9.32 -31.26 20.62
CA VAL A 142 9.94 -32.03 21.71
C VAL A 142 9.06 -31.97 22.95
N THR A 143 8.61 -30.78 23.34
CA THR A 143 7.72 -30.60 24.49
C THR A 143 6.36 -31.28 24.25
N PHE A 144 5.82 -31.20 23.04
CA PHE A 144 4.58 -31.88 22.69
C PHE A 144 4.71 -33.40 22.75
N ASN A 145 5.76 -33.97 22.16
CA ASN A 145 6.00 -35.42 22.20
C ASN A 145 6.27 -35.92 23.61
N GLN A 146 6.97 -35.14 24.45
CA GLN A 146 7.16 -35.49 25.86
C GLN A 146 5.82 -35.54 26.60
N MET A 147 4.95 -34.53 26.44
CA MET A 147 3.62 -34.58 27.03
C MET A 147 2.83 -35.78 26.51
N ALA A 148 2.78 -36.01 25.20
CA ALA A 148 2.06 -37.14 24.61
C ALA A 148 2.55 -38.49 25.15
N CYS A 149 3.87 -38.69 25.28
CA CYS A 149 4.46 -39.90 25.86
C CYS A 149 4.28 -40.03 27.39
N THR A 150 3.85 -38.97 28.09
CA THR A 150 3.55 -39.07 29.53
C THR A 150 2.12 -39.60 29.77
N TRP A 151 1.24 -39.50 28.76
CA TRP A 151 -0.16 -39.93 28.82
C TRP A 151 -0.44 -41.21 27.99
N LEU A 152 0.58 -41.80 27.38
CA LEU A 152 0.58 -43.11 26.71
C LEU A 152 1.41 -44.10 27.54
#